data_AF-A0A960MH83-F1
#
_entry.id   AF-A0A960MH83-F1
#
_cell.length_a   1.000
_cell.length_b   1.000
_cell.length_c   1.000
_cell.angle_alpha   90.00
_cell.angle_beta   90.00
_cell.angle_gamma   90.00
#
_symmetry.space_group_name_H-M   'P 1'
#
loop_
_entity.id
_entity.type
_entity.pdbx_description
1 polymer ?
#
loop_
_entity_poly.entity_id
_entity_poly.type
_entity_poly.pdbx_seq_one_letter_code
_entity_poly.pdbx_strand_id
1 'polypeptide(L)'
;MNSLKRIFPLLTVLFLGYLGFSLALPLFPPLFLDPSLQFLPPSVTPEMRRIWLGILFAMYPIGQFIGAPLLGKWSDKYGRKPIILISLIIVIPAYLGSACAILYTLPGLLFLSRFLSGLLEGNIVIAQAAIADISEDAKTKTKNFG
;
A
#
# COMPACT_ATOMS: atom_id res chain seq x y z
N MET A 1 2.74 -5.08 30.44
CA MET A 1 1.97 -4.22 29.49
C MET A 1 1.48 -5.13 28.37
N ASN A 2 0.16 -5.35 28.25
CA ASN A 2 -0.43 -6.38 27.37
C ASN A 2 0.14 -6.33 25.95
N SER A 3 0.65 -7.46 25.45
CA SER A 3 1.12 -7.64 24.06
C SER A 3 0.10 -7.11 23.04
N LEU A 4 -1.19 -7.27 23.35
CA LEU A 4 -2.32 -6.73 22.59
C LEU A 4 -2.19 -5.21 22.30
N LYS A 5 -1.77 -4.41 23.28
CA LYS A 5 -1.62 -2.95 23.13
C LYS A 5 -0.45 -2.57 22.20
N ARG A 6 0.51 -3.48 21.98
CA ARG A 6 1.66 -3.27 21.08
C ARG A 6 1.36 -3.76 19.67
N ILE A 7 0.58 -4.83 19.53
CA ILE A 7 0.22 -5.43 18.24
C ILE A 7 -0.90 -4.63 17.56
N PHE A 8 -1.86 -4.09 18.31
CA PHE A 8 -3.03 -3.41 17.75
C PHE A 8 -2.69 -2.30 16.73
N PRO A 9 -1.76 -1.36 17.00
CA PRO A 9 -1.39 -0.35 16.00
C PRO A 9 -0.78 -0.94 14.73
N LEU A 10 -0.02 -2.03 14.83
CA LEU A 10 0.58 -2.70 13.68
C LEU A 10 -0.49 -3.39 12.83
N LEU A 11 -1.49 -4.00 13.48
CA LEU A 11 -2.67 -4.53 12.77
C LEU A 11 -3.45 -3.42 12.06
N THR A 12 -3.57 -2.24 12.66
CA THR A 12 -4.18 -1.08 11.99
C THR A 12 -3.40 -0.69 10.74
N VAL A 13 -2.06 -0.68 10.79
CA VAL A 13 -1.22 -0.40 9.60
C VAL A 13 -1.47 -1.42 8.50
N LEU A 14 -1.48 -2.72 8.84
CA LEU A 14 -1.77 -3.78 7.87
C LEU A 14 -3.17 -3.65 7.28
N PHE A 15 -4.17 -3.41 8.13
CA PHE A 15 -5.55 -3.22 7.71
C PHE A 15 -5.69 -2.05 6.74
N LEU A 16 -5.11 -0.89 7.06
CA LEU A 16 -5.17 0.30 6.21
C LEU A 16 -4.47 0.07 4.86
N GLY A 17 -3.30 -0.59 4.86
CA GLY A 17 -2.59 -0.91 3.62
C GLY A 17 -3.37 -1.88 2.72
N TYR A 18 -3.94 -2.95 3.28
CA TYR A 18 -4.78 -3.86 2.49
C TYR A 18 -6.09 -3.21 2.03
N LEU A 19 -6.68 -2.32 2.84
CA LEU A 19 -7.85 -1.54 2.46
C LEU A 19 -7.51 -0.62 1.28
N GLY A 20 -6.39 0.11 1.34
CA GLY A 20 -5.91 0.96 0.25
C GLY A 20 -5.67 0.19 -1.06
N PHE A 21 -5.06 -0.99 -0.98
CA PHE A 21 -4.88 -1.88 -2.13
C PHE A 21 -6.20 -2.42 -2.68
N SER A 22 -7.08 -2.92 -1.81
CA SER A 22 -8.33 -3.57 -2.21
C SER A 22 -9.37 -2.62 -2.80
N LEU A 23 -9.39 -1.35 -2.37
CA LEU A 23 -10.27 -0.33 -2.95
C LEU A 23 -10.02 -0.09 -4.44
N ALA A 24 -8.80 -0.37 -4.94
CA ALA A 24 -8.48 -0.28 -6.36
C ALA A 24 -9.31 -1.25 -7.22
N LEU A 25 -9.57 -2.46 -6.70
CA LEU A 25 -10.17 -3.57 -7.46
C LEU A 25 -11.58 -3.27 -7.96
N PRO A 26 -12.52 -2.75 -7.16
CA PRO A 26 -13.84 -2.34 -7.66
C PRO A 26 -13.84 -0.96 -8.34
N LEU A 27 -12.85 -0.10 -8.05
CA LEU A 27 -12.88 1.30 -8.48
C LEU A 27 -12.32 1.54 -9.88
N PHE A 28 -11.22 0.88 -10.25
CA PHE A 28 -10.58 1.12 -11.55
C PHE A 28 -11.22 0.43 -12.75
N PRO A 29 -11.84 -0.77 -12.65
CA PRO A 29 -12.50 -1.39 -13.78
C PRO A 29 -13.55 -0.51 -14.45
N PRO A 30 -14.54 0.10 -13.75
CA PRO A 30 -15.48 0.99 -14.41
C PRO A 30 -14.74 2.18 -15.04
N LEU A 31 -13.77 2.77 -14.34
CA LEU A 31 -13.00 3.93 -14.82
C LEU A 31 -12.27 3.66 -16.15
N PHE A 32 -11.71 2.46 -16.35
CA PHE A 32 -10.95 2.13 -17.55
C PHE A 32 -11.80 1.46 -18.64
N LEU A 33 -12.75 0.62 -18.25
CA LEU A 33 -13.50 -0.24 -19.16
C LEU A 33 -14.80 0.38 -19.65
N ASP A 34 -15.35 1.36 -18.93
CA ASP A 34 -16.55 2.10 -19.36
C ASP A 34 -16.15 3.36 -20.16
N PRO A 35 -16.40 3.41 -21.48
CA PRO A 35 -16.09 4.59 -22.28
C PRO A 35 -16.94 5.81 -21.92
N SER A 36 -18.09 5.63 -21.27
CA SER A 36 -18.99 6.72 -20.87
C SER A 36 -18.39 7.63 -19.81
N LEU A 37 -17.47 7.10 -18.99
CA LEU A 37 -16.76 7.85 -17.95
C LEU A 37 -15.63 8.73 -18.51
N GLN A 38 -15.28 8.58 -19.79
CA GLN A 38 -14.30 9.40 -20.52
C GLN A 38 -12.92 9.56 -19.84
N PHE A 39 -12.57 8.68 -18.90
CA PHE A 39 -11.27 8.73 -18.22
C PHE A 39 -10.10 8.47 -19.16
N LEU A 40 -10.31 7.58 -20.14
CA LEU A 40 -9.42 7.35 -21.27
C LEU A 40 -10.08 7.88 -22.54
N PRO A 41 -9.28 8.36 -23.53
CA PRO A 41 -9.81 8.83 -24.80
C PRO A 41 -10.74 7.80 -25.47
N PRO A 42 -11.84 8.24 -26.11
CA PRO A 42 -12.76 7.34 -26.82
C PRO A 42 -12.09 6.52 -27.93
N SER A 43 -10.97 7.01 -28.47
CA SER A 43 -10.17 6.33 -29.49
C SER A 43 -9.42 5.08 -28.99
N VAL A 44 -9.32 4.88 -27.66
CA VAL A 44 -8.64 3.71 -27.08
C VAL A 44 -9.54 2.48 -27.19
N THR A 45 -9.06 1.45 -27.88
CA THR A 45 -9.79 0.19 -28.10
C THR A 45 -10.09 -0.54 -26.78
N PRO A 46 -11.15 -1.37 -26.73
CA PRO A 46 -11.46 -2.18 -25.55
C PRO A 46 -10.30 -3.08 -25.09
N GLU A 47 -9.52 -3.62 -26.04
CA GLU A 47 -8.33 -4.45 -25.77
C GLU A 47 -7.27 -3.65 -25.03
N MET A 48 -6.96 -2.45 -25.53
CA MET A 48 -5.96 -1.59 -24.91
C MET A 48 -6.41 -1.10 -23.52
N ARG A 49 -7.70 -0.81 -23.32
CA ARG A 49 -8.25 -0.46 -22.00
C ARG A 49 -8.00 -1.56 -20.97
N ARG A 50 -8.19 -2.83 -21.33
CA ARG A 50 -7.90 -3.99 -20.46
C ARG A 50 -6.41 -4.10 -20.14
N ILE A 51 -5.53 -3.89 -21.13
CA ILE A 51 -4.08 -3.90 -20.92
C ILE A 51 -3.67 -2.78 -19.95
N TRP A 52 -4.16 -1.56 -20.16
CA TRP A 52 -3.86 -0.43 -19.27
C TRP A 52 -4.34 -0.65 -17.85
N LEU A 53 -5.53 -1.23 -17.67
CA LEU A 53 -6.04 -1.61 -16.35
C LEU A 53 -5.13 -2.65 -15.67
N GLY A 54 -4.66 -3.66 -16.41
CA GLY A 54 -3.72 -4.65 -15.90
C GLY A 54 -2.39 -4.03 -15.46
N ILE A 55 -1.83 -3.13 -16.27
CA ILE A 55 -0.61 -2.38 -15.91
C ILE A 55 -0.86 -1.53 -14.66
N LEU A 56 -2.02 -0.87 -14.57
CA LEU A 56 -2.35 -0.04 -13.41
C LEU A 56 -2.38 -0.85 -12.12
N PHE A 57 -3.00 -2.04 -12.15
CA PHE A 57 -3.00 -2.95 -11.01
C PHE A 57 -1.60 -3.46 -10.67
N ALA A 58 -0.71 -3.60 -11.65
CA ALA A 58 0.68 -3.99 -11.42
C ALA A 58 1.54 -2.88 -10.81
N MET A 59 1.21 -1.59 -11.00
CA MET A 59 2.03 -0.48 -10.48
C MET A 59 2.23 -0.54 -8.97
N TYR A 60 1.17 -0.85 -8.22
CA TYR A 60 1.23 -0.95 -6.76
C TYR A 60 2.18 -2.07 -6.29
N PRO A 61 2.02 -3.36 -6.67
CA PRO A 61 2.91 -4.41 -6.23
C PRO A 61 4.34 -4.24 -6.74
N ILE A 62 4.56 -3.66 -7.92
CA ILE A 62 5.92 -3.31 -8.40
C ILE A 62 6.55 -2.28 -7.47
N GLY A 63 5.82 -1.21 -7.13
CA GLY A 63 6.27 -0.22 -6.16
C GLY A 63 6.59 -0.88 -4.81
N GLN A 64 5.69 -1.73 -4.31
CA GLN A 64 5.83 -2.41 -3.03
C GLN A 64 7.04 -3.36 -3.00
N PHE A 65 7.29 -4.08 -4.08
CA PHE A 65 8.46 -4.95 -4.23
C PHE A 65 9.77 -4.17 -4.07
N ILE A 66 9.83 -2.94 -4.60
CA ILE A 66 11.00 -2.06 -4.45
C ILE A 66 11.02 -1.41 -3.06
N GLY A 67 9.85 -0.99 -2.56
CA GLY A 67 9.68 -0.26 -1.32
C GLY A 67 9.99 -1.09 -0.08
N ALA A 68 9.57 -2.36 -0.08
CA ALA A 68 9.77 -3.29 1.03
C ALA A 68 11.25 -3.42 1.47
N PRO A 69 12.22 -3.74 0.60
CA PRO A 69 13.62 -3.81 1.00
C PRO A 69 14.22 -2.45 1.35
N LEU A 70 13.80 -1.36 0.71
CA LEU A 70 14.29 0.00 1.02
C LEU A 70 13.86 0.43 2.42
N LEU A 71 12.55 0.37 2.69
CA LEU A 71 11.98 0.72 3.99
C LEU A 71 12.44 -0.25 5.07
N GLY A 72 12.58 -1.54 4.75
CA GLY A 72 13.13 -2.55 5.67
C GLY A 72 14.53 -2.17 6.15
N LYS A 73 15.46 -1.91 5.23
CA LYS A 73 16.83 -1.47 5.58
C LYS A 73 16.86 -0.20 6.42
N TRP A 74 16.00 0.77 6.11
CA TRP A 74 15.90 2.00 6.91
C TRP A 74 15.30 1.75 8.28
N SER A 75 14.31 0.86 8.37
CA SER A 75 13.69 0.45 9.63
C SER A 75 14.68 -0.25 10.55
N ASP A 76 15.56 -1.09 9.99
CA ASP A 76 16.58 -1.77 10.78
C ASP A 76 17.62 -0.79 11.32
N LYS A 77 17.95 0.26 10.55
CA LYS A 77 18.93 1.28 10.94
C LYS A 77 18.38 2.34 11.90
N TYR A 78 17.16 2.82 11.66
CA TYR A 78 16.58 3.98 12.37
C TYR A 78 15.46 3.57 13.36
N GLY A 79 15.12 2.28 13.41
CA GLY A 79 14.04 1.73 14.23
C GLY A 79 12.72 1.60 13.46
N ARG A 80 11.95 0.57 13.83
CA ARG A 80 10.70 0.19 13.14
C ARG A 80 9.61 1.26 13.26
N LYS A 81 9.37 1.76 14.47
CA LYS A 81 8.31 2.75 14.75
C LYS A 81 8.45 4.05 13.94
N PRO A 82 9.60 4.76 13.93
CA PRO A 82 9.70 6.02 13.18
C PRO A 82 9.54 5.81 11.68
N ILE A 83 10.11 4.75 11.11
CA ILE A 83 10.00 4.48 9.67
C ILE A 83 8.56 4.15 9.24
N ILE A 84 7.83 3.37 10.05
CA ILE A 84 6.40 3.14 9.81
C ILE A 84 5.65 4.48 9.79
N LEU A 85 5.82 5.33 10.81
CA LEU A 85 5.11 6.62 10.89
C LEU A 85 5.43 7.55 9.72
N ILE A 86 6.71 7.65 9.35
CA ILE A 86 7.16 8.46 8.22
C ILE A 86 6.51 7.95 6.93
N SER A 87 6.53 6.63 6.69
CA SER A 87 5.93 6.05 5.49
C SER A 87 4.42 6.30 5.41
N LEU A 88 3.70 6.24 6.54
CA LEU A 88 2.26 6.54 6.63
C LEU A 88 1.95 7.99 6.29
N ILE A 89 2.78 8.93 6.74
CA ILE A 89 2.58 10.36 6.43
C ILE A 89 2.88 10.64 4.96
N ILE A 90 3.97 10.09 4.44
CA ILE A 90 4.42 10.34 3.06
C ILE A 90 3.50 9.65 2.04
N VAL A 91 2.79 8.57 2.39
CA VAL A 91 1.83 7.94 1.47
C VAL A 91 0.58 8.78 1.22
N ILE A 92 0.22 9.70 2.13
CA ILE A 92 -0.97 10.56 1.99
C ILE A 92 -0.95 11.33 0.66
N PRO A 93 0.13 12.05 0.30
CA PRO A 93 0.27 12.65 -1.03
C PRO A 93 0.06 11.70 -2.21
N ALA A 94 0.47 10.43 -2.13
CA ALA A 94 0.26 9.47 -3.21
C ALA A 94 -1.23 9.10 -3.35
N TYR A 95 -1.93 8.92 -2.23
CA TYR A 95 -3.38 8.73 -2.25
C TYR A 95 -4.14 9.95 -2.75
N LEU A 96 -3.75 11.15 -2.31
CA LEU A 96 -4.31 12.40 -2.82
C LEU A 96 -4.04 12.59 -4.31
N GLY A 97 -2.83 12.26 -4.77
CA GLY A 97 -2.47 12.30 -6.19
C GLY A 97 -3.37 11.39 -7.02
N SER A 98 -3.79 10.25 -6.46
CA SER A 98 -4.73 9.36 -7.12
C SER A 98 -6.16 9.90 -7.17
N ALA A 99 -6.61 10.55 -6.11
CA ALA A 99 -7.89 11.23 -6.08
C ALA A 99 -7.90 12.38 -7.11
N CYS A 100 -6.86 13.20 -7.14
CA CYS A 100 -6.66 14.25 -8.14
C CYS A 100 -6.60 13.66 -9.56
N ALA A 101 -5.92 12.52 -9.75
CA ALA A 101 -5.84 11.88 -11.05
C ALA A 101 -7.23 11.50 -11.60
N ILE A 102 -8.12 11.01 -10.73
CA ILE A 102 -9.50 10.71 -11.09
C ILE A 102 -10.29 12.00 -11.36
N LEU A 103 -10.22 12.97 -10.45
CA LEU A 103 -10.97 14.23 -10.55
C LEU A 103 -10.62 15.05 -11.80
N TYR A 104 -9.35 15.09 -12.17
CA TYR A 104 -8.87 15.88 -13.31
C TYR A 104 -8.64 15.05 -14.57
N THR A 105 -9.04 13.77 -14.58
CA THR A 105 -8.88 12.87 -15.73
C THR A 105 -7.42 12.82 -16.20
N LEU A 106 -6.51 12.51 -15.29
CA LEU A 106 -5.07 12.41 -15.53
C LEU A 106 -4.59 10.95 -15.34
N PRO A 107 -4.79 10.06 -16.33
CA PRO A 107 -4.38 8.66 -16.23
C PRO A 107 -2.92 8.49 -15.83
N GLY A 108 -2.00 9.25 -16.43
CA GLY A 108 -0.57 9.18 -16.11
C GLY A 108 -0.25 9.46 -14.63
N LEU A 109 -0.94 10.43 -14.02
CA LEU A 109 -0.81 10.71 -12.59
C LEU A 109 -1.32 9.52 -11.77
N LEU A 110 -2.40 8.86 -12.19
CA LEU A 110 -2.93 7.68 -11.50
C LEU A 110 -1.90 6.53 -11.47
N PHE A 111 -1.22 6.25 -12.58
CA PHE A 111 -0.15 5.23 -12.64
C PHE A 111 1.00 5.59 -11.68
N LEU A 112 1.49 6.83 -11.73
CA LEU A 112 2.57 7.30 -10.87
C LEU A 112 2.17 7.22 -9.39
N SER A 113 0.98 7.71 -9.05
CA SER A 113 0.48 7.68 -7.69
C SER A 113 0.30 6.26 -7.17
N ARG A 114 -0.14 5.30 -7.99
CA ARG A 114 -0.22 3.88 -7.60
C ARG A 114 1.13 3.26 -7.32
N PHE A 115 2.12 3.56 -8.15
CA PHE A 115 3.49 3.13 -7.90
C PHE A 115 4.04 3.69 -6.59
N LEU A 116 3.86 4.99 -6.36
CA LEU A 116 4.32 5.64 -5.13
C LEU A 116 3.57 5.11 -3.89
N SER A 117 2.27 4.85 -3.99
CA SER A 117 1.51 4.20 -2.92
C SER A 117 2.12 2.85 -2.56
N GLY A 118 2.38 1.98 -3.56
CA GLY A 118 3.04 0.70 -3.33
C GLY A 118 4.42 0.85 -2.70
N LEU A 119 5.25 1.74 -3.24
CA LEU A 119 6.61 2.02 -2.74
C LEU A 119 6.60 2.40 -1.25
N LEU A 120 5.66 3.24 -0.84
CA LEU A 120 5.56 3.75 0.53
C LEU A 120 4.85 2.75 1.47
N GLU A 121 3.96 1.90 0.94
CA GLU A 121 3.32 0.80 1.67
C GLU A 121 4.15 -0.49 1.75
N GLY A 122 5.43 -0.42 1.36
CA GLY A 122 6.42 -1.43 1.76
C GLY A 122 6.56 -1.58 3.29
N ASN A 123 6.00 -0.64 4.06
CA ASN A 123 5.94 -0.68 5.53
C ASN A 123 5.16 -1.89 6.10
N ILE A 124 4.34 -2.56 5.28
CA ILE A 124 3.61 -3.77 5.64
C ILE A 124 4.59 -4.86 6.11
N VAL A 125 5.73 -5.00 5.45
CA VAL A 125 6.76 -5.99 5.81
C VAL A 125 7.38 -5.67 7.17
N ILE A 126 7.61 -4.39 7.47
CA ILE A 126 8.13 -3.95 8.78
C ILE A 126 7.11 -4.24 9.88
N ALA A 127 5.83 -3.97 9.62
CA ALA A 127 4.75 -4.21 10.57
C ALA A 127 4.58 -5.72 10.85
N GLN A 128 4.61 -6.57 9.81
CA GLN A 128 4.57 -8.03 9.95
C GLN A 128 5.75 -8.55 10.79
N ALA A 129 6.96 -8.10 10.48
CA ALA A 129 8.14 -8.47 11.26
C ALA A 129 7.98 -8.01 12.72
N ALA A 130 7.44 -6.81 12.98
CA ALA A 130 7.29 -6.30 14.34
C ALA A 130 6.24 -7.10 15.14
N ILE A 131 5.18 -7.57 14.49
CA ILE A 131 4.20 -8.47 15.11
C ILE A 131 4.85 -9.83 15.43
N ALA A 132 5.69 -10.36 14.54
CA ALA A 132 6.40 -11.63 14.76
C ALA A 132 7.30 -11.54 16.00
N ASP A 133 8.16 -10.52 16.09
CA ASP A 133 9.05 -10.30 17.24
C ASP A 133 8.28 -10.23 18.57
N ILE A 134 7.18 -9.47 18.61
CA ILE A 134 6.34 -9.33 19.82
C ILE A 134 5.70 -10.68 20.20
N SER A 135 5.36 -11.50 19.21
CA SER A 135 4.72 -12.80 19.42
C SER A 135 5.71 -13.84 19.96
N GLU A 136 6.95 -13.82 19.50
CA GLU A 136 8.03 -14.68 20.03
C GLU A 136 8.39 -14.33 21.48
N ASP A 137 8.49 -13.02 21.79
CA ASP A 137 8.68 -12.53 23.16
C ASP A 137 7.56 -13.02 24.10
N ALA A 138 6.31 -12.98 23.62
CA ALA A 138 5.15 -13.41 24.41
C ALA A 138 5.18 -14.91 24.69
N LYS A 139 5.46 -15.75 23.67
CA LYS A 139 5.58 -17.21 23.84
C LYS A 139 6.71 -17.57 24.81
N THR A 140 7.86 -16.92 24.68
CA THR A 140 9.03 -17.17 25.54
C THR A 140 8.73 -16.81 26.99
N LYS A 141 7.99 -15.72 27.24
CA LYS A 141 7.52 -15.38 28.59
C LYS A 141 6.58 -16.43 29.16
N THR A 142 5.58 -16.88 28.40
CA THR A 142 4.64 -17.92 28.90
C THR A 142 5.36 -19.23 29.24
N LYS A 143 6.40 -19.59 28.49
CA LYS A 143 7.19 -20.81 28.73
C LYS A 143 8.08 -20.74 29.98
N ASN A 144 8.58 -19.56 30.35
CA ASN A 144 9.42 -19.38 31.55
C ASN A 144 8.63 -19.30 32.87
N PHE A 145 7.31 -19.17 32.80
CA PHE A 145 6.41 -19.16 33.96
C PHE A 145 5.53 -20.44 34.04
N GLY A 146 5.92 -21.50 33.32
CA GLY A 146 5.34 -22.85 33.42
C GLY A 146 6.24 -23.79 34.21
#